data_AF-M0LLH8-F1
#
_entry.id   AF-M0LLH8-F1
#
_cell.length_a   1.000
_cell.length_b   1.000
_cell.length_c   1.000
_cell.angle_alpha   90.00
_cell.angle_beta   90.00
_cell.angle_gamma   90.00
#
_symmetry.space_group_name_H-M   'P 1'
#
loop_
_entity.id
_entity.type
_entity.pdbx_description
1 polymer ?
#
loop_
_entity_poly.entity_id
_entity_poly.type
_entity_poly.pdbx_seq_one_letter_code
_entity_poly.pdbx_strand_id
1 'polypeptide(L)'
;MKSYFGNISFNNKKLDKNLLYHQLKNDDILSSIFGDRFSESEEEEIKNLLEFFVDRQNHSLRKKYSDKYYLSEIMDSTIDADRLDYLFRDSHNLKYGLPTDETNLRKLIGTVQTKSVETDDGLELRRLCWPGSKKRQIEDLLKERRVLYTDVYESDSKIAVDEMVTHGLYHFLQYYDIDGARGGVDAEIMDEIALLTDTDLLNFFMDVGEPFFSRELIKDVYRGSFFTPIHDFEIEYPSENGSPNEPNRLEAANEEIKNIIDPNSPVDETTAREVRKVIKKTGGGLVFKELLFILVWEMLDRYHEQTKLESLFWEELMDDSHLRDIYTQSLLERYGMTDELSEYTDLVPEHYDSIYNIPSIFISIPTYVTRKRAENEIWEKEDSDTSIEWYDPPENEELDLPLRKQFQSKRVIICGPEPFVENDIDDKIEEKFKTFVKDVDNWLTPEIFR
;
A
#
# COMPACT_ATOMS: atom_id res chain seq x y z
N MET A 1 26.66 12.01 4.20
CA MET A 1 25.23 12.08 3.85
C MET A 1 24.84 13.44 3.26
N LYS A 2 24.85 14.56 4.00
CA LYS A 2 24.49 15.90 3.45
C LYS A 2 25.25 16.35 2.18
N SER A 3 26.53 15.99 2.06
CA SER A 3 27.33 16.31 0.86
C SER A 3 26.92 15.53 -0.39
N TYR A 4 26.23 14.38 -0.22
CA TYR A 4 25.75 13.54 -1.32
C TYR A 4 24.55 14.20 -2.01
N PHE A 5 23.61 14.72 -1.20
CA PHE A 5 22.38 15.35 -1.67
C PHE A 5 22.55 16.81 -2.13
N GLY A 6 23.66 17.48 -1.77
CA GLY A 6 23.93 18.85 -2.18
C GLY A 6 24.08 19.10 -3.70
N ASN A 7 24.07 18.03 -4.52
CA ASN A 7 24.23 18.09 -5.98
C ASN A 7 23.01 17.60 -6.78
N ILE A 8 21.88 17.24 -6.15
CA ILE A 8 20.68 16.83 -6.87
C ILE A 8 20.00 18.09 -7.44
N SER A 9 20.27 18.35 -8.72
CA SER A 9 19.75 19.50 -9.45
C SER A 9 18.21 19.48 -9.48
N PHE A 10 17.59 20.61 -9.09
CA PHE A 10 16.14 20.88 -9.19
C PHE A 10 15.54 20.61 -10.58
N ASN A 11 16.34 20.58 -11.64
CA ASN A 11 15.88 20.44 -13.03
C ASN A 11 15.38 19.03 -13.41
N ASN A 12 15.52 18.02 -12.54
CA ASN A 12 15.11 16.63 -12.81
C ASN A 12 14.03 16.09 -11.85
N LYS A 13 13.40 16.94 -11.02
CA LYS A 13 12.40 16.47 -10.05
C LYS A 13 11.12 15.98 -10.75
N LYS A 14 10.61 14.81 -10.35
CA LYS A 14 9.30 14.30 -10.76
C LYS A 14 8.22 15.26 -10.23
N LEU A 15 7.48 15.90 -11.13
CA LEU A 15 6.31 16.69 -10.75
C LEU A 15 5.17 15.72 -10.43
N ASP A 16 4.85 15.56 -9.15
CA ASP A 16 3.69 14.78 -8.72
C ASP A 16 2.71 15.60 -7.86
N LYS A 17 1.52 15.04 -7.62
CA LYS A 17 0.44 15.68 -6.86
C LYS A 17 0.83 15.94 -5.41
N ASN A 18 1.67 15.09 -4.82
CA ASN A 18 2.13 15.22 -3.44
C ASN A 18 3.09 16.39 -3.31
N LEU A 19 4.04 16.52 -4.23
CA LEU A 19 4.91 17.68 -4.34
C LEU A 19 4.07 18.94 -4.49
N LEU A 20 3.08 18.98 -5.40
CA LEU A 20 2.19 20.14 -5.52
C LEU A 20 1.44 20.45 -4.20
N TYR A 21 0.94 19.44 -3.49
CA TYR A 21 0.31 19.62 -2.18
C TYR A 21 1.27 20.22 -1.15
N HIS A 22 2.50 19.72 -1.05
CA HIS A 22 3.52 20.26 -0.16
C HIS A 22 3.90 21.69 -0.53
N GLN A 23 3.98 22.00 -1.83
CA GLN A 23 4.25 23.35 -2.33
C GLN A 23 3.08 24.33 -2.08
N LEU A 24 1.83 23.85 -2.12
CA LEU A 24 0.66 24.66 -1.73
C LEU A 24 0.64 24.94 -0.24
N LYS A 25 1.12 24.00 0.59
CA LYS A 25 1.28 24.21 2.04
C LYS A 25 2.45 25.12 2.39
N ASN A 26 3.56 25.00 1.65
CA ASN A 26 4.78 25.78 1.82
C ASN A 26 4.79 26.92 0.80
N ASP A 27 4.09 28.01 1.12
CA ASP A 27 3.73 29.09 0.20
C ASP A 27 4.91 29.82 -0.47
N ASP A 28 6.14 29.58 -0.01
CA ASP A 28 7.36 30.27 -0.44
C ASP A 28 7.70 30.06 -1.92
N ILE A 29 7.58 28.83 -2.43
CA ILE A 29 8.00 28.50 -3.80
C ILE A 29 6.97 28.97 -4.82
N LEU A 30 5.67 28.72 -4.58
CA LEU A 30 4.62 29.19 -5.48
C LEU A 30 4.59 30.71 -5.56
N SER A 31 4.70 31.39 -4.41
CA SER A 31 4.80 32.85 -4.37
C SER A 31 6.05 33.38 -5.08
N SER A 32 7.18 32.65 -5.02
CA SER A 32 8.38 33.01 -5.81
C SER A 32 8.22 32.80 -7.33
N ILE A 33 7.44 31.80 -7.74
CA ILE A 33 7.13 31.51 -9.16
C ILE A 33 6.16 32.56 -9.71
N PHE A 34 5.17 32.94 -8.91
CA PHE A 34 4.20 33.95 -9.28
C PHE A 34 4.86 35.33 -9.35
N GLY A 35 5.65 35.71 -8.34
CA GLY A 35 6.46 36.93 -8.34
C GLY A 35 5.68 38.16 -8.81
N ASP A 36 6.32 39.06 -9.55
CA ASP A 36 5.64 40.25 -10.11
C ASP A 36 4.75 39.95 -11.34
N ARG A 37 4.53 38.67 -11.70
CA ARG A 37 3.81 38.30 -12.94
C ARG A 37 2.30 38.35 -12.79
N PHE A 38 1.82 38.22 -11.56
CA PHE A 38 0.40 38.17 -11.24
C PHE A 38 0.10 39.18 -10.12
N SER A 39 -1.11 39.73 -10.12
CA SER A 39 -1.60 40.49 -8.97
C SER A 39 -1.94 39.54 -7.81
N GLU A 40 -1.93 40.04 -6.57
CA GLU A 40 -2.30 39.26 -5.38
C GLU A 40 -3.65 38.52 -5.55
N SER A 41 -4.62 39.15 -6.22
CA SER A 41 -5.92 38.54 -6.50
C SER A 41 -5.84 37.40 -7.51
N GLU A 42 -4.97 37.50 -8.51
CA GLU A 42 -4.76 36.43 -9.51
C GLU A 42 -3.99 35.27 -8.90
N GLU A 43 -2.98 35.54 -8.06
CA GLU A 43 -2.27 34.50 -7.32
C GLU A 43 -3.22 33.70 -6.43
N GLU A 44 -4.05 34.39 -5.65
CA GLU A 44 -5.05 33.76 -4.79
C GLU A 44 -6.05 32.93 -5.60
N GLU A 45 -6.48 33.40 -6.77
CA GLU A 45 -7.35 32.63 -7.66
C GLU A 45 -6.67 31.36 -8.18
N ILE A 46 -5.41 31.46 -8.60
CA ILE A 46 -4.60 30.32 -9.06
C ILE A 46 -4.39 29.32 -7.92
N LYS A 47 -4.01 29.77 -6.71
CA LYS A 47 -3.84 28.90 -5.53
C LYS A 47 -5.13 28.15 -5.22
N ASN A 48 -6.25 28.86 -5.12
CA ASN A 48 -7.56 28.24 -4.90
C ASN A 48 -7.92 27.20 -5.98
N LEU A 49 -7.54 27.43 -7.24
CA LEU A 49 -7.78 26.47 -8.33
C LEU A 49 -6.87 25.24 -8.20
N LEU A 50 -5.60 25.42 -7.86
CA LEU A 50 -4.66 24.32 -7.62
C LEU A 50 -5.09 23.49 -6.40
N GLU A 51 -5.46 24.14 -5.31
CA GLU A 51 -6.04 23.49 -4.13
C GLU A 51 -7.30 22.70 -4.47
N PHE A 52 -8.17 23.23 -5.33
CA PHE A 52 -9.36 22.51 -5.79
C PHE A 52 -9.02 21.17 -6.47
N PHE A 53 -7.93 21.10 -7.25
CA PHE A 53 -7.50 19.85 -7.89
C PHE A 53 -6.83 18.87 -6.92
N VAL A 54 -6.20 19.39 -5.86
CA VAL A 54 -5.47 18.61 -4.86
C VAL A 54 -6.41 18.07 -3.78
N ASP A 55 -7.20 18.94 -3.15
CA ASP A 55 -8.18 18.62 -2.11
C ASP A 55 -9.62 18.78 -2.62
N ARG A 56 -10.13 17.69 -3.18
CA ARG A 56 -11.48 17.62 -3.73
C ARG A 56 -12.56 17.49 -2.67
N GLN A 57 -12.20 17.29 -1.40
CA GLN A 57 -13.17 17.18 -0.31
C GLN A 57 -13.50 18.55 0.29
N ASN A 58 -12.75 19.59 -0.07
CA ASN A 58 -13.04 20.96 0.34
C ASN A 58 -14.37 21.45 -0.26
N HIS A 59 -15.43 21.36 0.55
CA HIS A 59 -16.80 21.75 0.19
C HIS A 59 -16.89 23.19 -0.34
N SER A 60 -16.10 24.12 0.23
CA SER A 60 -16.13 25.53 -0.20
C SER A 60 -15.58 25.72 -1.60
N LEU A 61 -14.48 25.04 -1.94
CA LEU A 61 -13.87 25.08 -3.26
C LEU A 61 -14.70 24.34 -4.30
N ARG A 62 -15.28 23.19 -3.94
CA ARG A 62 -16.25 22.46 -4.80
C ARG A 62 -17.43 23.36 -5.20
N LYS A 63 -17.99 24.10 -4.24
CA LYS A 63 -19.08 25.04 -4.50
C LYS A 63 -18.64 26.23 -5.37
N LYS A 64 -17.45 26.79 -5.11
CA LYS A 64 -16.89 27.90 -5.88
C LYS A 64 -16.63 27.53 -7.34
N TYR A 65 -16.18 26.29 -7.59
CA TYR A 65 -15.80 25.78 -8.91
C TYR A 65 -16.74 24.68 -9.43
N SER A 66 -18.02 24.72 -9.04
CA SER A 66 -18.98 23.68 -9.38
C SER A 66 -19.17 23.50 -10.89
N ASP A 67 -19.09 24.60 -11.66
CA ASP A 67 -19.19 24.61 -13.12
C ASP A 67 -17.97 24.00 -13.83
N LYS A 68 -16.86 23.80 -13.11
CA LYS A 68 -15.59 23.27 -13.60
C LYS A 68 -15.23 21.92 -12.97
N TYR A 69 -16.11 21.37 -12.13
CA TYR A 69 -15.82 20.16 -11.35
C TYR A 69 -15.40 18.96 -12.22
N TYR A 70 -16.03 18.79 -13.38
CA TYR A 70 -15.69 17.77 -14.37
C TYR A 70 -14.21 17.72 -14.78
N LEU A 71 -13.48 18.84 -14.72
CA LEU A 71 -12.04 18.86 -15.02
C LEU A 71 -11.24 18.03 -14.01
N SER A 72 -11.69 17.99 -12.77
CA SER A 72 -11.08 17.14 -11.75
C SER A 72 -11.31 15.66 -12.07
N GLU A 73 -12.52 15.29 -12.53
CA GLU A 73 -12.86 13.92 -12.89
C GLU A 73 -12.10 13.39 -14.11
N ILE A 74 -11.64 14.27 -15.01
CA ILE A 74 -10.73 13.89 -16.11
C ILE A 74 -9.40 13.34 -15.59
N MET A 75 -8.93 13.84 -14.44
CA MET A 75 -7.62 13.52 -13.87
C MET A 75 -7.67 12.43 -12.80
N ASP A 76 -8.77 12.33 -12.05
CA ASP A 76 -8.91 11.35 -10.97
C ASP A 76 -10.40 11.03 -10.75
N SER A 77 -10.89 9.97 -11.40
CA SER A 77 -12.24 9.43 -11.23
C SER A 77 -12.21 7.93 -11.52
N THR A 78 -13.31 7.22 -11.32
CA THR A 78 -13.36 5.78 -11.65
C THR A 78 -12.90 5.48 -13.07
N ILE A 79 -13.17 6.39 -14.02
CA ILE A 79 -12.71 6.33 -15.41
C ILE A 79 -12.11 7.69 -15.79
N ASP A 80 -10.81 7.85 -15.56
CA ASP A 80 -10.06 9.05 -15.87
C ASP A 80 -8.97 8.78 -16.92
N ALA A 81 -8.28 9.84 -17.34
CA ALA A 81 -7.23 9.74 -18.34
C ALA A 81 -6.03 8.92 -17.88
N ASP A 82 -5.65 8.98 -16.60
CA ASP A 82 -4.51 8.24 -16.04
C ASP A 82 -4.77 6.73 -16.04
N ARG A 83 -5.95 6.33 -15.57
CA ARG A 83 -6.42 4.94 -15.52
C ARG A 83 -6.58 4.34 -16.90
N LEU A 84 -7.12 5.10 -17.85
CA LEU A 84 -7.18 4.66 -19.24
C LEU A 84 -5.78 4.52 -19.86
N ASP A 85 -4.86 5.43 -19.56
CA ASP A 85 -3.50 5.36 -20.10
C ASP A 85 -2.73 4.15 -19.56
N TYR A 86 -2.63 3.96 -18.23
CA TYR A 86 -1.85 2.85 -17.69
C TYR A 86 -2.48 1.51 -18.08
N LEU A 87 -3.81 1.40 -18.14
CA LEU A 87 -4.46 0.14 -18.51
C LEU A 87 -4.01 -0.32 -19.90
N PHE A 88 -3.92 0.60 -20.86
CA PHE A 88 -3.48 0.29 -22.22
C PHE A 88 -1.96 0.13 -22.32
N ARG A 89 -1.21 1.03 -21.67
CA ARG A 89 0.26 1.01 -21.63
C ARG A 89 0.77 -0.30 -21.03
N ASP A 90 0.23 -0.70 -19.89
CA ASP A 90 0.68 -1.87 -19.16
C ASP A 90 0.20 -3.14 -19.87
N SER A 91 -1.04 -3.17 -20.37
CA SER A 91 -1.48 -4.30 -21.21
C SER A 91 -0.55 -4.53 -22.41
N HIS A 92 -0.14 -3.45 -23.09
CA HIS A 92 0.82 -3.53 -24.18
C HIS A 92 2.19 -4.08 -23.73
N ASN A 93 2.76 -3.51 -22.67
CA ASN A 93 4.09 -3.89 -22.18
C ASN A 93 4.14 -5.32 -21.62
N LEU A 94 3.08 -5.74 -20.94
CA LEU A 94 2.92 -7.06 -20.35
C LEU A 94 2.44 -8.10 -21.37
N LYS A 95 2.06 -7.66 -22.58
CA LYS A 95 1.44 -8.49 -23.62
C LYS A 95 0.13 -9.15 -23.17
N TYR A 96 -0.56 -8.51 -22.23
CA TYR A 96 -1.96 -8.79 -21.96
C TYR A 96 -2.77 -8.28 -23.17
N GLY A 97 -3.84 -8.97 -23.53
CA GLY A 97 -4.74 -8.47 -24.58
C GLY A 97 -5.16 -7.03 -24.27
N LEU A 98 -5.31 -6.18 -25.29
CA LEU A 98 -5.81 -4.83 -25.05
C LEU A 98 -7.25 -4.90 -24.53
N PRO A 99 -7.62 -4.09 -23.51
CA PRO A 99 -8.97 -4.11 -22.94
C PRO A 99 -10.06 -3.88 -23.99
N THR A 100 -9.76 -3.00 -24.94
CA THR A 100 -10.53 -2.78 -26.15
C THR A 100 -9.60 -2.23 -27.23
N ASP A 101 -10.01 -2.24 -28.49
CA ASP A 101 -9.22 -1.59 -29.54
C ASP A 101 -9.30 -0.06 -29.42
N GLU A 102 -8.26 0.62 -29.91
CA GLU A 102 -8.13 2.08 -29.84
C GLU A 102 -9.32 2.82 -30.48
N THR A 103 -9.93 2.25 -31.53
CA THR A 103 -11.09 2.86 -32.20
C THR A 103 -12.31 2.85 -31.29
N ASN A 104 -12.53 1.74 -30.58
CA ASN A 104 -13.62 1.61 -29.62
C ASN A 104 -13.40 2.48 -28.37
N LEU A 105 -12.16 2.60 -27.87
CA LEU A 105 -11.83 3.54 -26.80
C LEU A 105 -12.13 4.99 -27.21
N ARG A 106 -11.65 5.42 -28.39
CA ARG A 106 -11.91 6.78 -28.90
C ARG A 106 -13.41 7.07 -29.04
N LYS A 107 -14.19 6.08 -29.50
CA LYS A 107 -15.65 6.20 -29.57
C LYS A 107 -16.29 6.31 -28.20
N LEU A 108 -15.83 5.55 -27.21
CA LEU A 108 -16.31 5.63 -25.83
C LEU A 108 -16.05 7.02 -25.25
N ILE A 109 -14.81 7.51 -25.31
CA ILE A 109 -14.44 8.86 -24.84
C ILE A 109 -15.27 9.94 -25.54
N GLY A 110 -15.46 9.80 -26.86
CA GLY A 110 -16.26 10.74 -27.65
C GLY A 110 -17.75 10.79 -27.30
N THR A 111 -18.25 9.89 -26.45
CA THR A 111 -19.64 9.90 -25.97
C THR A 111 -19.83 10.58 -24.61
N VAL A 112 -18.76 10.90 -23.89
CA VAL A 112 -18.87 11.53 -22.57
C VAL A 112 -19.48 12.94 -22.70
N GLN A 113 -20.35 13.29 -21.77
CA GLN A 113 -20.95 14.63 -21.69
C GLN A 113 -20.74 15.22 -20.30
N THR A 114 -20.88 16.53 -20.17
CA THR A 114 -20.96 17.16 -18.85
C THR A 114 -22.40 17.46 -18.49
N LYS A 115 -22.88 17.08 -17.30
CA LYS A 115 -24.23 17.43 -16.80
C LYS A 115 -24.15 18.00 -15.38
N SER A 116 -25.18 18.76 -15.01
CA SER A 116 -25.42 19.13 -13.61
C SER A 116 -25.93 17.91 -12.87
N VAL A 117 -25.29 17.56 -11.77
CA VAL A 117 -25.66 16.44 -10.89
C VAL A 117 -25.66 16.96 -9.45
N GLU A 118 -26.74 16.70 -8.73
CA GLU A 118 -26.82 16.97 -7.29
C GLU A 118 -26.12 15.84 -6.53
N THR A 119 -25.12 16.17 -5.72
CA THR A 119 -24.38 15.21 -4.89
C THR A 119 -25.10 14.95 -3.57
N ASP A 120 -24.67 13.90 -2.84
CA ASP A 120 -25.25 13.51 -1.55
C ASP A 120 -25.21 14.62 -0.48
N ASP A 121 -24.26 15.55 -0.59
CA ASP A 121 -24.16 16.73 0.27
C ASP A 121 -24.98 17.95 -0.23
N GLY A 122 -25.85 17.75 -1.22
CA GLY A 122 -26.75 18.76 -1.77
C GLY A 122 -26.06 19.81 -2.65
N LEU A 123 -24.85 19.54 -3.13
CA LEU A 123 -24.16 20.43 -4.07
C LEU A 123 -24.50 20.06 -5.51
N GLU A 124 -24.92 21.06 -6.29
CA GLU A 124 -25.07 20.89 -7.73
C GLU A 124 -23.70 21.09 -8.42
N LEU A 125 -23.13 20.01 -8.96
CA LEU A 125 -21.83 20.00 -9.61
C LEU A 125 -21.97 19.64 -11.09
N ARG A 126 -21.16 20.28 -11.95
CA ARG A 126 -21.04 19.87 -13.35
C ARG A 126 -20.05 18.72 -13.44
N ARG A 127 -20.54 17.50 -13.68
CA ARG A 127 -19.78 16.24 -13.67
C ARG A 127 -19.69 15.60 -15.05
N LEU A 128 -18.74 14.68 -15.24
CA LEU A 128 -18.64 13.80 -16.40
C LEU A 128 -19.69 12.70 -16.32
N CYS A 129 -20.52 12.59 -17.36
CA CYS A 129 -21.58 11.60 -17.46
C CYS A 129 -21.40 10.76 -18.73
N TRP A 130 -21.61 9.47 -18.58
CA TRP A 130 -21.53 8.47 -19.65
C TRP A 130 -22.93 8.09 -20.13
N PRO A 131 -23.08 7.63 -21.38
CA PRO A 131 -24.35 7.06 -21.79
C PRO A 131 -24.58 5.66 -21.23
N GLY A 132 -25.80 5.35 -20.82
CA GLY A 132 -26.19 4.03 -20.33
C GLY A 132 -25.94 2.92 -21.37
N SER A 133 -26.07 3.23 -22.66
CA SER A 133 -25.72 2.31 -23.76
C SER A 133 -24.25 1.86 -23.79
N LYS A 134 -23.35 2.53 -23.06
CA LYS A 134 -21.92 2.20 -22.97
C LYS A 134 -21.54 1.43 -21.71
N LYS A 135 -22.50 1.14 -20.83
CA LYS A 135 -22.30 0.39 -19.59
C LYS A 135 -21.40 -0.83 -19.74
N ARG A 136 -21.72 -1.73 -20.69
CA ARG A 136 -20.93 -2.94 -20.91
C ARG A 136 -19.47 -2.65 -21.27
N GLN A 137 -19.20 -1.63 -22.08
CA GLN A 137 -17.82 -1.28 -22.44
C GLN A 137 -17.04 -0.72 -21.25
N ILE A 138 -17.72 0.02 -20.37
CA ILE A 138 -17.17 0.50 -19.11
C ILE A 138 -16.88 -0.68 -18.16
N GLU A 139 -17.81 -1.62 -18.03
CA GLU A 139 -17.62 -2.83 -17.23
C GLU A 139 -16.43 -3.66 -17.73
N ASP A 140 -16.29 -3.81 -19.05
CA ASP A 140 -15.16 -4.52 -19.63
C ASP A 140 -13.82 -3.83 -19.27
N LEU A 141 -13.73 -2.50 -19.34
CA LEU A 141 -12.52 -1.76 -18.89
C LEU A 141 -12.21 -1.97 -17.41
N LEU A 142 -13.23 -1.97 -16.56
CA LEU A 142 -13.07 -2.18 -15.12
C LEU A 142 -12.66 -3.62 -14.79
N LYS A 143 -13.18 -4.62 -15.53
CA LYS A 143 -12.76 -6.02 -15.44
C LYS A 143 -11.29 -6.17 -15.80
N GLU A 144 -10.85 -5.57 -16.91
CA GLU A 144 -9.46 -5.64 -17.35
C GLU A 144 -8.51 -4.97 -16.35
N ARG A 145 -8.92 -3.82 -15.80
CA ARG A 145 -8.18 -3.18 -14.70
C ARG A 145 -8.02 -4.13 -13.52
N ARG A 146 -9.08 -4.84 -13.14
CA ARG A 146 -9.04 -5.81 -12.05
C ARG A 146 -8.08 -6.96 -12.33
N VAL A 147 -8.08 -7.48 -13.56
CA VAL A 147 -7.12 -8.52 -13.98
C VAL A 147 -5.69 -8.04 -13.78
N LEU A 148 -5.35 -6.81 -14.22
CA LEU A 148 -4.00 -6.27 -13.98
C LEU A 148 -3.65 -6.12 -12.50
N TYR A 149 -4.57 -5.68 -11.65
CA TYR A 149 -4.30 -5.63 -10.21
C TYR A 149 -4.03 -7.03 -9.64
N THR A 150 -4.87 -8.00 -9.98
CA THR A 150 -4.78 -9.36 -9.44
C THR A 150 -3.51 -10.07 -9.89
N ASP A 151 -3.23 -10.00 -11.19
CA ASP A 151 -2.20 -10.84 -11.80
C ASP A 151 -0.82 -10.15 -11.84
N VAL A 152 -0.78 -8.82 -11.69
CA VAL A 152 0.42 -8.04 -11.95
C VAL A 152 0.74 -7.11 -10.79
N TYR A 153 -0.09 -6.09 -10.54
CA TYR A 153 0.24 -5.02 -9.59
C TYR A 153 0.32 -5.50 -8.14
N GLU A 154 -0.49 -6.50 -7.78
CA GLU A 154 -0.55 -7.12 -6.46
C GLU A 154 -0.17 -8.61 -6.53
N SER A 155 0.61 -8.99 -7.56
CA SER A 155 1.14 -10.34 -7.65
C SER A 155 2.14 -10.61 -6.53
N ASP A 156 2.13 -11.83 -6.00
CA ASP A 156 2.89 -12.21 -4.81
C ASP A 156 4.38 -11.99 -5.03
N SER A 157 4.88 -12.35 -6.22
CA SER A 157 6.27 -12.15 -6.59
C SER A 157 6.66 -10.67 -6.65
N LYS A 158 5.77 -9.79 -7.13
CA LYS A 158 6.01 -8.34 -7.12
C LYS A 158 6.03 -7.83 -5.69
N ILE A 159 5.07 -8.25 -4.86
CA ILE A 159 5.00 -7.87 -3.45
C ILE A 159 6.28 -8.26 -2.71
N ALA A 160 6.79 -9.48 -2.89
CA ALA A 160 8.04 -9.91 -2.28
C ALA A 160 9.23 -9.00 -2.66
N VAL A 161 9.28 -8.50 -3.90
CA VAL A 161 10.32 -7.57 -4.35
C VAL A 161 10.13 -6.17 -3.76
N ASP A 162 8.89 -5.67 -3.74
CA ASP A 162 8.56 -4.39 -3.10
C ASP A 162 8.95 -4.39 -1.63
N GLU A 163 8.69 -5.50 -0.92
CA GLU A 163 9.08 -5.65 0.48
C GLU A 163 10.60 -5.60 0.68
N MET A 164 11.40 -6.21 -0.22
CA MET A 164 12.86 -6.09 -0.15
C MET A 164 13.33 -4.64 -0.28
N VAL A 165 12.74 -3.87 -1.20
CA VAL A 165 13.10 -2.46 -1.40
C VAL A 165 12.67 -1.62 -0.19
N THR A 166 11.45 -1.85 0.29
CA THR A 166 10.85 -1.12 1.40
C THR A 166 11.61 -1.37 2.70
N HIS A 167 11.92 -2.64 3.00
CA HIS A 167 12.70 -3.00 4.18
C HIS A 167 14.16 -2.56 4.07
N GLY A 168 14.75 -2.59 2.88
CA GLY A 168 16.06 -2.00 2.62
C GLY A 168 16.11 -0.53 3.02
N LEU A 169 15.11 0.25 2.60
CA LEU A 169 14.94 1.65 2.99
C LEU A 169 14.64 1.83 4.48
N TYR A 170 13.72 1.06 5.03
CA TYR A 170 13.34 1.14 6.45
C TYR A 170 14.54 0.91 7.38
N HIS A 171 15.28 -0.19 7.18
CA HIS A 171 16.45 -0.50 8.00
C HIS A 171 17.55 0.55 7.86
N PHE A 172 17.67 1.18 6.70
CA PHE A 172 18.60 2.28 6.49
C PHE A 172 18.21 3.50 7.34
N LEU A 173 16.95 3.92 7.26
CA LEU A 173 16.43 5.05 8.02
C LEU A 173 16.55 4.78 9.53
N GLN A 174 16.21 3.58 9.97
CA GLN A 174 16.33 3.14 11.36
C GLN A 174 17.78 3.15 11.84
N TYR A 175 18.72 2.61 11.06
CA TYR A 175 20.14 2.55 11.43
C TYR A 175 20.74 3.95 11.65
N TYR A 176 20.32 4.93 10.84
CA TYR A 176 20.77 6.31 10.96
C TYR A 176 19.88 7.21 11.85
N ASP A 177 18.85 6.64 12.48
CA ASP A 177 17.85 7.36 13.30
C ASP A 177 17.22 8.56 12.55
N ILE A 178 16.91 8.37 11.27
CA ILE A 178 16.28 9.39 10.42
C ILE A 178 14.76 9.28 10.54
N ASP A 179 14.12 10.37 10.93
CA ASP A 179 12.66 10.45 11.05
C ASP A 179 12.14 11.78 10.49
N GLY A 180 11.49 11.71 9.33
CA GLY A 180 10.95 12.88 8.63
C GLY A 180 9.95 13.69 9.46
N ALA A 181 9.26 13.06 10.43
CA ALA A 181 8.31 13.76 11.30
C ALA A 181 8.98 14.72 12.28
N ARG A 182 10.29 14.54 12.57
CA ARG A 182 11.08 15.45 13.42
C ARG A 182 11.35 16.79 12.74
N GLY A 183 11.17 16.88 11.42
CA GLY A 183 11.45 18.08 10.64
C GLY A 183 12.95 18.37 10.50
N GLY A 184 13.28 19.56 10.00
CA GLY A 184 14.67 20.01 9.85
C GLY A 184 15.48 19.12 8.91
N VAL A 185 16.64 18.64 9.38
CA VAL A 185 17.59 17.86 8.57
C VAL A 185 17.02 16.51 8.13
N ASP A 186 16.25 15.86 8.99
CA ASP A 186 15.74 14.52 8.70
C ASP A 186 14.66 14.61 7.61
N ALA A 187 13.80 15.64 7.67
CA ALA A 187 12.86 15.94 6.60
C ALA A 187 13.57 16.27 5.27
N GLU A 188 14.65 17.07 5.30
CA GLU A 188 15.45 17.35 4.10
C GLU A 188 16.05 16.06 3.50
N ILE A 189 16.53 15.13 4.33
CA ILE A 189 17.07 13.85 3.85
C ILE A 189 15.96 12.99 3.24
N MET A 190 14.79 12.91 3.91
CA MET A 190 13.63 12.15 3.41
C MET A 190 13.12 12.69 2.07
N ASP A 191 13.04 14.02 1.93
CA ASP A 191 12.66 14.68 0.68
C ASP A 191 13.62 14.33 -0.45
N GLU A 192 14.92 14.26 -0.18
CA GLU A 192 15.93 13.91 -1.18
C GLU A 192 15.90 12.42 -1.53
N ILE A 193 15.67 11.53 -0.56
CA ILE A 193 15.46 10.10 -0.81
C ILE A 193 14.23 9.88 -1.69
N ALA A 194 13.12 10.59 -1.43
CA ALA A 194 11.89 10.49 -2.22
C ALA A 194 12.04 10.94 -3.68
N LEU A 195 13.11 11.66 -4.01
CA LEU A 195 13.42 12.14 -5.36
C LEU A 195 14.38 11.25 -6.13
N LEU A 196 14.94 10.21 -5.51
CA LEU A 196 15.84 9.29 -6.18
C LEU A 196 15.08 8.48 -7.26
N THR A 197 15.65 8.40 -8.46
CA THR A 197 15.22 7.38 -9.42
C THR A 197 15.69 6.01 -8.97
N ASP A 198 15.16 4.93 -9.55
CA ASP A 198 15.61 3.58 -9.23
C ASP A 198 17.14 3.49 -9.29
N THR A 199 17.76 3.94 -10.38
CA THR A 199 19.22 3.88 -10.57
C THR A 199 19.96 4.71 -9.52
N ASP A 200 19.44 5.89 -9.18
CA ASP A 200 20.05 6.73 -8.15
C ASP A 200 19.93 6.10 -6.75
N LEU A 201 18.83 5.39 -6.49
CA LEU A 201 18.63 4.62 -5.26
C LEU A 201 19.69 3.54 -5.11
N LEU A 202 19.95 2.75 -6.16
CA LEU A 202 21.01 1.74 -6.14
C LEU A 202 22.36 2.39 -5.84
N ASN A 203 22.72 3.43 -6.61
CA ASN A 203 24.02 4.09 -6.45
C ASN A 203 24.17 4.67 -5.05
N PHE A 204 23.11 5.26 -4.51
CA PHE A 204 23.06 5.74 -3.14
C PHE A 204 23.40 4.65 -2.12
N PHE A 205 22.73 3.49 -2.18
CA PHE A 205 23.01 2.37 -1.27
C PHE A 205 24.41 1.79 -1.45
N MET A 206 24.90 1.73 -2.69
CA MET A 206 26.27 1.28 -2.98
C MET A 206 27.34 2.25 -2.45
N ASP A 207 27.08 3.56 -2.49
CA ASP A 207 28.00 4.61 -2.05
C ASP A 207 28.02 4.80 -0.54
N VAL A 208 26.86 4.68 0.14
CA VAL A 208 26.82 4.75 1.62
C VAL A 208 27.45 3.50 2.23
N GLY A 209 27.22 2.34 1.62
CA GLY A 209 27.86 1.09 2.02
C GLY A 209 27.30 0.43 3.27
N GLU A 210 26.55 1.16 4.11
CA GLU A 210 25.95 0.71 5.37
C GLU A 210 24.47 1.15 5.50
N PRO A 211 23.64 0.44 6.29
CA PRO A 211 23.96 -0.84 6.90
C PRO A 211 24.05 -1.96 5.85
N PHE A 212 24.96 -2.91 6.06
CA PHE A 212 25.21 -4.05 5.15
C PHE A 212 23.92 -4.67 4.61
N PHE A 213 22.96 -5.00 5.48
CA PHE A 213 21.73 -5.68 5.09
C PHE A 213 20.86 -4.85 4.13
N SER A 214 20.64 -3.56 4.43
CA SER A 214 19.90 -2.66 3.53
C SER A 214 20.53 -2.60 2.15
N ARG A 215 21.87 -2.49 2.10
CA ARG A 215 22.61 -2.48 0.84
C ARG A 215 22.43 -3.79 0.08
N GLU A 216 22.56 -4.94 0.75
CA GLU A 216 22.44 -6.23 0.09
C GLU A 216 21.01 -6.52 -0.39
N LEU A 217 19.96 -6.14 0.35
CA LEU A 217 18.57 -6.25 -0.12
C LEU A 217 18.35 -5.51 -1.44
N ILE A 218 18.75 -4.23 -1.51
CA ILE A 218 18.62 -3.42 -2.73
C ILE A 218 19.44 -4.03 -3.86
N LYS A 219 20.70 -4.37 -3.60
CA LYS A 219 21.60 -4.97 -4.59
C LYS A 219 21.10 -6.31 -5.14
N ASP A 220 20.43 -7.10 -4.31
CA ASP A 220 19.85 -8.38 -4.71
C ASP A 220 18.64 -8.20 -5.62
N VAL A 221 17.77 -7.22 -5.35
CA VAL A 221 16.72 -6.79 -6.29
C VAL A 221 17.32 -6.44 -7.65
N TYR A 222 18.41 -5.67 -7.65
CA TYR A 222 19.11 -5.29 -8.89
C TYR A 222 19.76 -6.44 -9.65
N ARG A 223 20.15 -7.50 -8.96
CA ARG A 223 20.72 -8.71 -9.56
C ARG A 223 19.66 -9.71 -10.04
N GLY A 224 18.39 -9.46 -9.73
CA GLY A 224 17.31 -10.42 -9.97
C GLY A 224 17.29 -11.57 -8.97
N SER A 225 17.93 -11.41 -7.80
CA SER A 225 17.96 -12.37 -6.71
C SER A 225 16.85 -12.03 -5.70
N PHE A 226 15.61 -12.33 -6.06
CA PHE A 226 14.46 -11.89 -5.28
C PHE A 226 14.16 -12.78 -4.08
N PHE A 227 13.46 -12.22 -3.11
CA PHE A 227 12.70 -13.00 -2.15
C PHE A 227 11.50 -13.63 -2.87
N THR A 228 11.05 -14.74 -2.31
CA THR A 228 9.94 -15.53 -2.83
C THR A 228 8.78 -15.48 -1.83
N PRO A 229 7.53 -15.46 -2.31
CA PRO A 229 6.38 -15.71 -1.47
C PRO A 229 6.50 -17.12 -0.86
N ILE A 230 6.46 -17.18 0.47
CA ILE A 230 6.46 -18.42 1.25
C ILE A 230 5.03 -18.90 1.45
N HIS A 231 4.14 -18.00 1.87
CA HIS A 231 2.75 -18.34 2.11
C HIS A 231 1.82 -17.14 1.86
N ASP A 232 0.59 -17.43 1.46
CA ASP A 232 -0.45 -16.43 1.17
C ASP A 232 -1.75 -16.79 1.89
N PHE A 233 -2.15 -15.95 2.83
CA PHE A 233 -3.40 -16.07 3.55
C PHE A 233 -4.44 -15.11 2.98
N GLU A 234 -5.41 -15.64 2.23
CA GLU A 234 -6.58 -14.86 1.82
C GLU A 234 -7.62 -14.81 2.95
N ILE A 235 -7.89 -13.60 3.43
CA ILE A 235 -8.86 -13.27 4.47
C ILE A 235 -10.13 -12.78 3.77
N GLU A 236 -11.14 -13.63 3.76
CA GLU A 236 -12.47 -13.24 3.30
C GLU A 236 -13.06 -12.24 4.29
N TYR A 237 -13.63 -11.14 3.78
CA TYR A 237 -14.41 -10.26 4.61
C TYR A 237 -15.54 -11.10 5.22
N PRO A 238 -15.72 -11.07 6.55
CA PRO A 238 -16.79 -11.83 7.17
C PRO A 238 -18.12 -11.35 6.58
N SER A 239 -18.70 -12.21 5.74
CA SER A 239 -19.85 -11.94 4.88
C SER A 239 -20.94 -11.16 5.61
N GLU A 240 -21.58 -10.23 4.90
CA GLU A 240 -22.81 -9.51 5.27
C GLU A 240 -24.03 -10.42 5.54
N ASN A 241 -23.82 -11.71 5.87
CA ASN A 241 -24.85 -12.60 6.39
C ASN A 241 -25.38 -12.17 7.78
N GLY A 242 -24.88 -11.06 8.33
CA GLY A 242 -25.52 -10.34 9.43
C GLY A 242 -26.78 -9.62 8.96
N SER A 243 -27.79 -9.52 9.82
CA SER A 243 -28.91 -8.62 9.57
C SER A 243 -28.37 -7.21 9.27
N PRO A 244 -28.91 -6.45 8.30
CA PRO A 244 -28.48 -5.06 8.00
C PRO A 244 -28.49 -4.11 9.21
N ASN A 245 -29.13 -4.53 10.31
CA ASN A 245 -29.27 -3.77 11.54
C ASN A 245 -28.40 -4.31 12.69
N GLU A 246 -27.58 -5.34 12.48
CA GLU A 246 -26.67 -5.89 13.50
C GLU A 246 -25.26 -6.06 12.90
N PRO A 247 -24.27 -5.25 13.34
CA PRO A 247 -22.89 -5.41 12.88
C PRO A 247 -22.42 -6.84 13.17
N ASN A 248 -21.70 -7.43 12.23
CA ASN A 248 -21.21 -8.78 12.44
C ASN A 248 -20.24 -8.77 13.65
N ARG A 249 -20.12 -9.88 14.37
CA ARG A 249 -19.33 -9.96 15.61
C ARG A 249 -17.88 -9.46 15.49
N LEU A 250 -17.26 -9.56 14.31
CA LEU A 250 -15.91 -9.08 14.02
C LEU A 250 -15.87 -7.58 13.79
N GLU A 251 -16.88 -7.00 13.15
CA GLU A 251 -17.04 -5.55 13.04
C GLU A 251 -17.28 -4.92 14.42
N ALA A 252 -18.14 -5.54 15.23
CA ALA A 252 -18.37 -5.12 16.60
C ALA A 252 -17.08 -5.20 17.45
N ALA A 253 -16.27 -6.26 17.26
CA ALA A 253 -14.99 -6.40 17.93
C ALA A 253 -13.98 -5.34 17.45
N ASN A 254 -13.89 -5.09 16.14
CA ASN A 254 -13.01 -4.06 15.57
C ASN A 254 -13.39 -2.65 16.06
N GLU A 255 -14.68 -2.32 16.09
CA GLU A 255 -15.14 -1.04 16.64
C GLU A 255 -14.86 -0.94 18.15
N GLU A 256 -14.99 -2.02 18.92
CA GLU A 256 -14.60 -2.03 20.34
C GLU A 256 -13.07 -1.80 20.50
N ILE A 257 -12.24 -2.44 19.69
CA ILE A 257 -10.77 -2.26 19.66
C ILE A 257 -10.39 -0.83 19.28
N LYS A 258 -11.01 -0.29 18.24
CA LYS A 258 -10.81 1.10 17.77
C LYS A 258 -11.13 2.14 18.83
N ASN A 259 -12.09 1.86 19.70
CA ASN A 259 -12.42 2.76 20.82
C ASN A 259 -11.45 2.61 22.01
N ILE A 260 -10.66 1.53 22.05
CA ILE A 260 -9.63 1.30 23.08
C ILE A 260 -8.30 1.92 22.66
N ILE A 261 -7.93 1.81 21.39
CA ILE A 261 -6.63 2.27 20.88
C ILE A 261 -6.72 3.73 20.43
N ASP A 262 -5.89 4.60 21.02
CA ASP A 262 -5.65 5.95 20.50
C ASP A 262 -4.59 5.89 19.39
N PRO A 263 -4.88 6.28 18.15
CA PRO A 263 -3.92 6.23 17.05
C PRO A 263 -2.70 7.15 17.24
N ASN A 264 -2.76 8.10 18.18
CA ASN A 264 -1.67 9.03 18.44
C ASN A 264 -0.83 8.67 19.68
N SER A 265 -1.14 7.56 20.34
CA SER A 265 -0.48 7.15 21.58
C SER A 265 0.09 5.72 21.45
N PRO A 266 1.31 5.47 21.96
CA PRO A 266 1.83 4.11 22.08
C PRO A 266 0.89 3.25 22.92
N VAL A 267 0.70 2.00 22.52
CA VAL A 267 -0.14 1.06 23.27
C VAL A 267 0.61 0.60 24.50
N ASP A 268 0.09 0.97 25.67
CA ASP A 268 0.60 0.48 26.94
C ASP A 268 0.04 -0.90 27.31
N GLU A 269 0.58 -1.48 28.38
CA GLU A 269 0.17 -2.79 28.90
C GLU A 269 -1.30 -2.82 29.35
N THR A 270 -1.90 -1.68 29.67
CA THR A 270 -3.33 -1.60 30.01
C THR A 270 -4.17 -1.68 28.75
N THR A 271 -3.85 -0.89 27.73
CA THR A 271 -4.49 -0.90 26.41
C THR A 271 -4.39 -2.28 25.77
N ALA A 272 -3.19 -2.88 25.74
CA ALA A 272 -2.98 -4.24 25.24
C ALA A 272 -3.87 -5.26 25.97
N ARG A 273 -3.97 -5.17 27.30
CA ARG A 273 -4.84 -6.04 28.10
C ARG A 273 -6.32 -5.86 27.78
N GLU A 274 -6.79 -4.65 27.56
CA GLU A 274 -8.18 -4.41 27.16
C GLU A 274 -8.47 -4.97 25.76
N VAL A 275 -7.59 -4.77 24.79
CA VAL A 275 -7.72 -5.37 23.45
C VAL A 275 -7.75 -6.90 23.53
N ARG A 276 -6.86 -7.53 24.32
CA ARG A 276 -6.89 -8.99 24.59
C ARG A 276 -8.24 -9.44 25.16
N LYS A 277 -8.86 -8.65 26.04
CA LYS A 277 -10.19 -8.97 26.59
C LYS A 277 -11.27 -8.94 25.52
N VAL A 278 -11.25 -7.96 24.61
CA VAL A 278 -12.19 -7.90 23.48
C VAL A 278 -12.06 -9.15 22.62
N ILE A 279 -10.84 -9.49 22.21
CA ILE A 279 -10.57 -10.68 21.38
C ILE A 279 -11.05 -11.96 22.10
N LYS A 280 -10.75 -12.12 23.39
CA LYS A 280 -11.19 -13.28 24.19
C LYS A 280 -12.71 -13.33 24.40
N LYS A 281 -13.38 -12.17 24.47
CA LYS A 281 -14.84 -12.03 24.66
C LYS A 281 -15.63 -12.38 23.39
N THR A 282 -15.06 -12.18 22.21
CA THR A 282 -15.70 -12.49 20.92
C THR A 282 -15.83 -14.02 20.73
N GLY A 283 -16.86 -14.61 21.33
CA GLY A 283 -17.45 -15.90 20.94
C GLY A 283 -16.83 -17.20 21.47
N GLY A 284 -15.85 -17.16 22.39
CA GLY A 284 -15.24 -18.38 22.95
C GLY A 284 -14.01 -18.89 22.18
N GLY A 285 -13.37 -18.02 21.41
CA GLY A 285 -12.18 -18.29 20.60
C GLY A 285 -12.47 -18.04 19.13
N LEU A 286 -11.85 -16.99 18.59
CA LEU A 286 -11.87 -16.71 17.15
C LEU A 286 -11.05 -17.77 16.41
N VAL A 287 -11.50 -18.21 15.24
CA VAL A 287 -10.67 -19.08 14.40
C VAL A 287 -9.51 -18.25 13.80
N PHE A 288 -8.45 -18.91 13.34
CA PHE A 288 -7.24 -18.24 12.82
C PHE A 288 -7.55 -17.12 11.83
N LYS A 289 -8.41 -17.35 10.83
CA LYS A 289 -8.77 -16.33 9.83
C LYS A 289 -9.45 -15.10 10.43
N GLU A 290 -10.22 -15.26 11.49
CA GLU A 290 -10.92 -14.16 12.16
C GLU A 290 -9.95 -13.36 13.04
N LEU A 291 -9.01 -14.03 13.71
CA LEU A 291 -7.92 -13.35 14.42
C LEU A 291 -7.02 -12.58 13.46
N LEU A 292 -6.67 -13.21 12.34
CA LEU A 292 -5.88 -12.60 11.29
C LEU A 292 -6.62 -11.39 10.70
N PHE A 293 -7.94 -11.46 10.49
CA PHE A 293 -8.75 -10.31 10.06
C PHE A 293 -8.64 -9.14 11.04
N ILE A 294 -8.81 -9.38 12.35
CA ILE A 294 -8.69 -8.32 13.38
C ILE A 294 -7.28 -7.73 13.40
N LEU A 295 -6.25 -8.58 13.37
CA LEU A 295 -4.85 -8.18 13.35
C LEU A 295 -4.56 -7.28 12.14
N VAL A 296 -4.97 -7.68 10.94
CA VAL A 296 -4.71 -6.91 9.73
C VAL A 296 -5.54 -5.62 9.70
N TRP A 297 -6.80 -5.67 10.13
CA TRP A 297 -7.73 -4.55 10.01
C TRP A 297 -7.43 -3.37 10.92
N GLU A 298 -7.16 -3.63 12.20
CA GLU A 298 -6.95 -2.55 13.17
C GLU A 298 -5.47 -2.34 13.51
N MET A 299 -4.63 -3.37 13.38
CA MET A 299 -3.27 -3.32 13.91
C MET A 299 -2.17 -3.23 12.86
N LEU A 300 -2.30 -3.85 11.69
CA LEU A 300 -1.25 -3.73 10.68
C LEU A 300 -1.52 -2.64 9.65
N ASP A 301 -2.75 -2.50 9.14
CA ASP A 301 -3.08 -1.41 8.20
C ASP A 301 -2.87 -0.01 8.79
N ARG A 302 -3.06 0.16 10.11
CA ARG A 302 -2.88 1.46 10.78
C ARG A 302 -1.48 1.69 11.33
N TYR A 303 -0.72 0.63 11.58
CA TYR A 303 0.54 0.70 12.30
C TYR A 303 1.69 -0.06 11.62
N HIS A 304 1.59 -0.37 10.31
CA HIS A 304 2.69 -1.02 9.57
C HIS A 304 4.04 -0.27 9.74
N GLU A 305 3.99 1.03 10.01
CA GLU A 305 5.15 1.88 10.30
C GLU A 305 5.68 1.78 11.75
N GLN A 306 4.94 1.15 12.67
CA GLN A 306 5.20 1.14 14.13
C GLN A 306 5.08 -0.25 14.78
N THR A 307 4.73 -1.31 14.04
CA THR A 307 4.62 -2.65 14.65
C THR A 307 5.90 -3.47 14.57
N LYS A 308 6.38 -4.00 15.70
CA LYS A 308 7.46 -5.03 15.72
C LYS A 308 6.96 -6.44 15.40
N LEU A 309 5.84 -6.58 14.70
CA LEU A 309 5.21 -7.88 14.47
C LEU A 309 6.15 -8.83 13.73
N GLU A 310 6.80 -8.35 12.67
CA GLU A 310 7.75 -9.13 11.88
C GLU A 310 8.95 -9.55 12.71
N SER A 311 9.48 -8.67 13.56
CA SER A 311 10.59 -9.00 14.45
C SER A 311 10.20 -10.06 15.49
N LEU A 312 9.01 -9.95 16.09
CA LEU A 312 8.50 -10.95 17.03
C LEU A 312 8.23 -12.30 16.36
N PHE A 313 7.68 -12.28 15.14
CA PHE A 313 7.48 -13.51 14.38
C PHE A 313 8.82 -14.11 13.94
N TRP A 314 9.79 -13.27 13.57
CA TRP A 314 11.16 -13.69 13.26
C TRP A 314 11.83 -14.39 14.44
N GLU A 315 11.72 -13.83 15.66
CA GLU A 315 12.21 -14.47 16.89
C GLU A 315 11.59 -15.87 17.09
N GLU A 316 10.26 -15.99 16.94
CA GLU A 316 9.55 -17.28 17.03
C GLU A 316 10.03 -18.29 15.97
N LEU A 317 10.38 -17.84 14.76
CA LEU A 317 10.95 -18.70 13.72
C LEU A 317 12.39 -19.12 14.06
N MET A 318 13.21 -18.20 14.56
CA MET A 318 14.62 -18.46 14.88
C MET A 318 14.82 -19.28 16.16
N ASP A 319 13.81 -19.37 17.03
CA ASP A 319 13.76 -20.33 18.14
C ASP A 319 13.73 -21.78 17.67
N ASP A 320 13.32 -22.02 16.41
CA ASP A 320 13.41 -23.34 15.80
C ASP A 320 14.79 -23.55 15.17
N SER A 321 15.59 -24.42 15.82
CA SER A 321 16.95 -24.72 15.37
C SER A 321 17.03 -25.16 13.90
N HIS A 322 16.03 -25.89 13.40
CA HIS A 322 16.08 -26.36 12.01
C HIS A 322 15.88 -25.19 11.02
N LEU A 323 14.91 -24.31 11.29
CA LEU A 323 14.67 -23.13 10.45
C LEU A 323 15.85 -22.15 10.52
N ARG A 324 16.43 -21.97 11.71
CA ARG A 324 17.62 -21.15 11.91
C ARG A 324 18.84 -21.69 11.15
N ASP A 325 19.05 -23.01 11.13
CA ASP A 325 20.17 -23.63 10.41
C ASP A 325 20.01 -23.43 8.89
N ILE A 326 18.79 -23.62 8.36
CA ILE A 326 18.46 -23.35 6.94
C ILE A 326 18.71 -21.88 6.59
N TYR A 327 18.23 -20.97 7.41
CA TYR A 327 18.45 -19.53 7.22
C TYR A 327 19.93 -19.18 7.21
N THR A 328 20.66 -19.65 8.21
CA THR A 328 22.09 -19.40 8.35
C THR A 328 22.83 -19.90 7.12
N GLN A 329 22.58 -21.14 6.71
CA GLN A 329 23.18 -21.72 5.51
C GLN A 329 22.83 -20.90 4.26
N SER A 330 21.59 -20.46 4.11
CA SER A 330 21.15 -19.61 3.00
C SER A 330 21.92 -18.29 2.94
N LEU A 331 22.09 -17.60 4.07
CA LEU A 331 22.88 -16.37 4.13
C LEU A 331 24.35 -16.61 3.80
N LEU A 332 24.94 -17.67 4.35
CA LEU A 332 26.34 -18.05 4.11
C LEU A 332 26.58 -18.28 2.62
N GLU A 333 25.72 -19.08 1.97
CA GLU A 333 25.79 -19.35 0.53
C GLU A 333 25.56 -18.10 -0.32
N ARG A 334 24.53 -17.32 0.02
CA ARG A 334 24.10 -16.15 -0.77
C ARG A 334 25.12 -15.02 -0.74
N TYR A 335 25.70 -14.74 0.43
CA TYR A 335 26.64 -13.64 0.62
C TYR A 335 28.11 -14.08 0.61
N GLY A 336 28.38 -15.36 0.34
CA GLY A 336 29.72 -15.93 0.32
C GLY A 336 30.41 -15.91 1.70
N MET A 337 29.63 -15.76 2.77
CA MET A 337 30.13 -15.84 4.13
C MET A 337 30.44 -17.32 4.39
N THR A 338 31.69 -17.68 4.62
CA THR A 338 32.10 -19.05 4.94
C THR A 338 32.03 -19.28 6.45
N ASP A 339 32.01 -20.54 6.89
CA ASP A 339 32.16 -20.91 8.31
C ASP A 339 33.47 -20.37 8.93
N GLU A 340 34.45 -20.00 8.09
CA GLU A 340 35.72 -19.38 8.48
C GLU A 340 35.67 -17.85 8.27
N LEU A 341 34.87 -17.19 9.11
CA LEU A 341 34.67 -15.74 9.24
C LEU A 341 35.96 -14.89 9.40
N SER A 342 37.13 -15.50 9.57
CA SER A 342 38.42 -14.81 9.65
C SER A 342 38.84 -14.10 8.36
N GLU A 343 38.19 -14.39 7.22
CA GLU A 343 38.49 -13.74 5.94
C GLU A 343 37.79 -12.39 5.74
N TYR A 344 36.76 -12.08 6.55
CA TYR A 344 36.07 -10.78 6.54
C TYR A 344 36.59 -9.91 7.70
N THR A 345 37.79 -9.34 7.54
CA THR A 345 38.47 -8.54 8.59
C THR A 345 37.74 -7.25 9.00
N ASP A 346 36.69 -6.88 8.26
CA ASP A 346 36.01 -5.59 8.38
C ASP A 346 34.62 -5.71 9.02
N LEU A 347 34.12 -6.93 9.26
CA LEU A 347 32.87 -7.15 9.99
C LEU A 347 33.16 -7.25 11.48
N VAL A 348 32.89 -6.17 12.20
CA VAL A 348 32.94 -6.15 13.67
C VAL A 348 31.93 -7.18 14.20
N PRO A 349 32.20 -7.94 15.28
CA PRO A 349 31.25 -8.91 15.83
C PRO A 349 29.84 -8.36 16.09
N GLU A 350 29.72 -7.06 16.34
CA GLU A 350 28.42 -6.37 16.46
C GLU A 350 27.60 -6.37 15.16
N HIS A 351 28.26 -6.38 13.99
CA HIS A 351 27.61 -6.57 12.68
C HIS A 351 27.19 -8.02 12.45
N TYR A 352 27.83 -8.97 13.12
CA TYR A 352 27.45 -10.38 13.04
C TYR A 352 26.11 -10.59 13.75
N ASP A 353 26.01 -10.17 15.01
CA ASP A 353 24.76 -10.27 15.77
C ASP A 353 23.63 -9.47 15.10
N SER A 354 23.91 -8.35 14.43
CA SER A 354 22.87 -7.64 13.68
C SER A 354 22.40 -8.44 12.46
N ILE A 355 23.27 -9.08 11.67
CA ILE A 355 22.88 -9.87 10.48
C ILE A 355 21.95 -11.05 10.84
N TYR A 356 22.20 -11.76 11.94
CA TYR A 356 21.33 -12.87 12.38
C TYR A 356 19.98 -12.40 12.93
N ASN A 357 19.93 -11.17 13.46
CA ASN A 357 18.74 -10.62 14.09
C ASN A 357 17.90 -9.73 13.17
N ILE A 358 18.36 -9.46 11.94
CA ILE A 358 17.54 -8.72 10.98
C ILE A 358 16.52 -9.68 10.36
N PRO A 359 15.20 -9.36 10.46
CA PRO A 359 14.17 -10.16 9.83
C PRO A 359 14.43 -10.27 8.33
N SER A 360 14.58 -11.51 7.85
CA SER A 360 14.55 -11.83 6.41
C SER A 360 13.22 -12.46 6.00
N ILE A 361 12.22 -12.37 6.88
CA ILE A 361 10.84 -12.67 6.57
C ILE A 361 10.03 -11.39 6.73
N PHE A 362 9.30 -11.05 5.68
CA PHE A 362 8.43 -9.88 5.63
C PHE A 362 6.99 -10.34 5.60
N ILE A 363 6.14 -9.65 6.35
CA ILE A 363 4.69 -9.88 6.40
C ILE A 363 4.07 -8.71 5.63
N SER A 364 3.73 -8.96 4.38
CA SER A 364 3.07 -7.96 3.55
C SER A 364 1.56 -8.07 3.64
N ILE A 365 0.89 -6.94 3.73
CA ILE A 365 -0.55 -6.83 3.60
C ILE A 365 -0.84 -5.96 2.37
N PRO A 366 -1.02 -6.58 1.19
CA PRO A 366 -1.44 -5.82 0.03
C PRO A 366 -2.81 -5.22 0.29
N THR A 367 -2.96 -3.98 -0.15
CA THR A 367 -4.19 -3.20 0.05
C THR A 367 -5.33 -3.65 -0.87
N TYR A 368 -5.09 -4.54 -1.84
CA TYR A 368 -6.06 -4.89 -2.88
C TYR A 368 -6.09 -6.37 -3.35
N VAL A 369 -7.32 -6.88 -3.48
CA VAL A 369 -7.85 -7.98 -4.34
C VAL A 369 -7.93 -9.44 -3.80
N THR A 370 -9.05 -10.11 -4.17
CA THR A 370 -9.44 -11.53 -4.00
C THR A 370 -8.99 -12.40 -5.18
N ARG A 371 -8.17 -13.44 -4.92
CA ARG A 371 -7.73 -14.42 -5.93
C ARG A 371 -8.77 -15.54 -6.11
N LYS A 372 -9.46 -15.97 -5.04
CA LYS A 372 -10.40 -17.10 -5.07
C LYS A 372 -11.73 -16.86 -5.79
N ARG A 373 -12.19 -15.61 -5.88
CA ARG A 373 -13.45 -15.32 -6.60
C ARG A 373 -13.27 -15.30 -8.13
N ALA A 374 -12.04 -15.11 -8.63
CA ALA A 374 -11.74 -15.16 -10.06
C ALA A 374 -11.91 -16.57 -10.65
N GLU A 375 -11.54 -17.61 -9.90
CA GLU A 375 -11.60 -19.01 -10.38
C GLU A 375 -13.02 -19.60 -10.40
N ASN A 376 -13.96 -19.03 -9.62
CA ASN A 376 -15.29 -19.62 -9.45
C ASN A 376 -16.41 -18.89 -10.21
N GLU A 377 -16.13 -17.80 -10.93
CA GLU A 377 -17.08 -16.99 -11.74
C GLU A 377 -18.37 -16.50 -11.05
N ILE A 378 -18.61 -16.83 -9.77
CA ILE A 378 -19.80 -16.41 -9.01
C ILE A 378 -19.47 -15.11 -8.30
N TRP A 379 -19.95 -14.01 -8.87
CA TRP A 379 -19.82 -12.68 -8.31
C TRP A 379 -21.11 -12.32 -7.56
N GLU A 380 -21.00 -12.14 -6.24
CA GLU A 380 -22.09 -11.59 -5.45
C GLU A 380 -22.21 -10.08 -5.73
N LYS A 381 -23.45 -9.65 -5.96
CA LYS A 381 -23.84 -8.29 -6.31
C LYS A 381 -24.09 -7.52 -5.03
N GLU A 382 -23.44 -6.37 -4.86
CA GLU A 382 -23.62 -5.49 -3.72
C GLU A 382 -24.10 -4.10 -4.17
N ASP A 383 -24.73 -3.38 -3.25
CA ASP A 383 -25.59 -2.21 -3.50
C ASP A 383 -24.91 -1.04 -4.25
N SER A 384 -25.68 -0.47 -5.18
CA SER A 384 -25.46 0.65 -6.11
C SER A 384 -24.17 1.48 -6.02
N ASP A 385 -23.49 1.57 -7.16
CA ASP A 385 -22.39 2.51 -7.41
C ASP A 385 -22.84 3.95 -7.62
N THR A 386 -22.45 4.84 -6.71
CA THR A 386 -22.64 6.30 -6.84
C THR A 386 -21.50 7.02 -7.57
N SER A 387 -20.54 6.29 -8.18
CA SER A 387 -19.31 6.92 -8.73
C SER A 387 -19.28 7.11 -10.26
N ILE A 388 -20.18 6.45 -11.01
CA ILE A 388 -20.30 6.65 -12.46
C ILE A 388 -21.64 7.31 -12.74
N GLU A 389 -21.59 8.54 -13.27
CA GLU A 389 -22.80 9.28 -13.62
C GLU A 389 -23.30 8.89 -15.01
N TRP A 390 -24.59 8.58 -15.12
CA TRP A 390 -25.26 8.24 -16.38
C TRP A 390 -26.18 9.38 -16.81
N TYR A 391 -26.08 9.86 -18.06
CA TYR A 391 -27.02 10.87 -18.56
C TYR A 391 -28.26 10.28 -19.25
N ASP A 392 -28.19 9.01 -19.68
CA ASP A 392 -29.33 8.14 -19.97
C ASP A 392 -29.16 6.88 -19.12
N PRO A 393 -30.13 6.52 -18.27
CA PRO A 393 -29.99 5.37 -17.39
C PRO A 393 -29.85 4.09 -18.23
N PRO A 394 -28.91 3.18 -17.88
CA PRO A 394 -28.80 1.90 -18.55
C PRO A 394 -30.06 1.04 -18.30
N GLU A 395 -30.33 0.06 -19.17
CA GLU A 395 -31.49 -0.84 -19.05
C GLU A 395 -31.55 -1.57 -17.69
N ASN A 396 -30.39 -1.71 -17.03
CA ASN A 396 -30.25 -2.03 -15.61
C ASN A 396 -29.32 -0.97 -15.00
N GLU A 397 -29.80 -0.19 -14.02
CA GLU A 397 -29.06 0.95 -13.43
C GLU A 397 -27.74 0.55 -12.74
N GLU A 398 -27.66 -0.67 -12.24
CA GLU A 398 -26.52 -1.15 -11.43
C GLU A 398 -25.48 -1.86 -12.29
N LEU A 399 -24.20 -1.48 -12.17
CA LEU A 399 -23.07 -2.22 -12.76
C LEU A 399 -23.09 -3.67 -12.29
N ASP A 400 -22.79 -4.61 -13.19
CA ASP A 400 -22.61 -6.03 -12.89
C ASP A 400 -21.21 -6.30 -12.30
N LEU A 401 -20.69 -5.32 -11.58
CA LEU A 401 -19.38 -5.26 -10.93
C LEU A 401 -19.53 -4.35 -9.72
N PRO A 402 -19.22 -4.81 -8.49
CA PRO A 402 -19.01 -3.88 -7.38
C PRO A 402 -17.93 -2.86 -7.80
N LEU A 403 -17.98 -1.57 -7.42
CA LEU A 403 -16.78 -0.72 -7.49
C LEU A 403 -16.08 -0.66 -6.14
N ARG A 404 -14.74 -0.74 -6.22
CA ARG A 404 -13.67 -0.31 -5.29
C ARG A 404 -13.83 -0.49 -3.76
N LYS A 405 -14.95 -0.14 -3.14
CA LYS A 405 -15.15 -0.20 -1.68
C LYS A 405 -15.48 -1.61 -1.15
N GLN A 406 -15.97 -2.51 -1.99
CA GLN A 406 -16.52 -3.81 -1.58
C GLN A 406 -15.63 -5.03 -1.96
N PHE A 407 -14.42 -4.80 -2.48
CA PHE A 407 -13.51 -5.86 -2.94
C PHE A 407 -12.45 -6.29 -1.91
N GLN A 408 -12.68 -6.01 -0.64
CA GLN A 408 -11.65 -6.20 0.38
C GLN A 408 -11.66 -7.64 0.91
N SER A 409 -11.08 -8.59 0.16
CA SER A 409 -10.30 -9.58 0.90
C SER A 409 -8.97 -8.95 1.22
N LYS A 410 -8.55 -9.08 2.47
CA LYS A 410 -7.20 -8.75 2.85
C LYS A 410 -6.35 -9.98 2.62
N ARG A 411 -5.15 -9.81 2.08
CA ARG A 411 -4.18 -10.90 1.99
C ARG A 411 -3.08 -10.64 3.00
N VAL A 412 -2.49 -11.71 3.50
CA VAL A 412 -1.25 -11.64 4.27
C VAL A 412 -0.27 -12.54 3.58
N ILE A 413 0.78 -11.94 3.03
CA ILE A 413 1.81 -12.66 2.28
C ILE A 413 3.06 -12.68 3.15
N ILE A 414 3.53 -13.89 3.46
CA ILE A 414 4.82 -14.09 4.09
C ILE A 414 5.84 -14.24 2.97
N CYS A 415 6.84 -13.38 2.93
CA CYS A 415 7.89 -13.38 1.92
C CYS A 415 9.25 -13.63 2.58
N GLY A 416 10.18 -14.30 1.90
CA GLY A 416 11.53 -14.52 2.41
C GLY A 416 12.48 -15.18 1.40
N PRO A 417 13.68 -15.59 1.80
CA PRO A 417 14.64 -16.24 0.92
C PRO A 417 14.15 -17.62 0.41
N GLU A 418 14.54 -17.99 -0.81
CA GLU A 418 14.11 -19.21 -1.52
C GLU A 418 14.14 -20.51 -0.69
N PRO A 419 15.14 -20.78 0.16
CA PRO A 419 15.18 -22.01 0.97
C PRO A 419 13.99 -22.17 1.93
N PHE A 420 13.26 -21.10 2.23
CA PHE A 420 12.03 -21.17 3.03
C PHE A 420 10.80 -21.63 2.25
N VAL A 421 10.91 -21.76 0.92
CA VAL A 421 9.85 -22.26 0.03
C VAL A 421 10.13 -23.71 -0.41
N GLU A 422 11.25 -24.30 0.01
CA GLU A 422 11.62 -25.65 -0.35
C GLU A 422 11.09 -26.69 0.66
N ASN A 423 10.64 -27.85 0.15
CA ASN A 423 10.24 -29.02 0.96
C ASN A 423 9.08 -28.71 1.93
N ASP A 424 9.05 -29.35 3.11
CA ASP A 424 8.04 -29.16 4.16
C ASP A 424 8.29 -27.90 5.04
N ILE A 425 9.10 -26.93 4.56
CA ILE A 425 9.50 -25.74 5.34
C ILE A 425 8.40 -24.67 5.31
N ASP A 426 7.71 -24.50 4.20
CA ASP A 426 6.59 -23.58 4.06
C ASP A 426 5.43 -23.98 4.99
N ASP A 427 5.07 -25.26 5.04
CA ASP A 427 4.09 -25.84 5.96
C ASP A 427 4.46 -25.54 7.43
N LYS A 428 5.76 -25.63 7.74
CA LYS A 428 6.27 -25.36 9.08
C LYS A 428 6.19 -23.88 9.45
N ILE A 429 6.53 -22.98 8.51
CA ILE A 429 6.40 -21.54 8.67
C ILE A 429 4.92 -21.15 8.80
N GLU A 430 4.04 -21.76 8.00
CA GLU A 430 2.58 -21.57 8.07
C GLU A 430 2.04 -21.96 9.46
N GLU A 431 2.38 -23.14 9.96
CA GLU A 431 1.93 -23.61 11.27
C GLU A 431 2.47 -22.76 12.42
N LYS A 432 3.72 -22.29 12.32
CA LYS A 432 4.27 -21.32 13.27
C LYS A 432 3.54 -19.99 13.21
N PHE A 433 3.26 -19.45 12.03
CA PHE A 433 2.50 -18.22 11.87
C PHE A 433 1.07 -18.34 12.43
N LYS A 434 0.39 -19.46 12.14
CA LYS A 434 -0.92 -19.75 12.72
C LYS A 434 -0.89 -19.82 14.24
N THR A 435 0.15 -20.42 14.80
CA THR A 435 0.33 -20.54 16.25
C THR A 435 0.60 -19.17 16.86
N PHE A 436 1.50 -18.41 16.26
CA PHE A 436 1.81 -17.03 16.63
C PHE A 436 0.55 -16.16 16.65
N VAL A 437 -0.21 -16.10 15.55
CA VAL A 437 -1.45 -15.30 15.47
C VAL A 437 -2.49 -15.74 16.52
N LYS A 438 -2.60 -17.05 16.81
CA LYS A 438 -3.50 -17.56 17.85
C LYS A 438 -3.05 -17.20 19.27
N ASP A 439 -1.75 -17.07 19.50
CA ASP A 439 -1.19 -16.63 20.77
C ASP A 439 -1.19 -15.11 20.87
N VAL A 440 -2.38 -14.54 21.02
CA VAL A 440 -2.59 -13.10 21.19
C VAL A 440 -1.78 -12.52 22.34
N ASP A 441 -1.49 -13.32 23.38
CA ASP A 441 -0.70 -12.84 24.51
C ASP A 441 0.78 -12.64 24.09
N ASN A 442 1.29 -13.40 23.12
CA ASN A 442 2.66 -13.31 22.59
C ASN A 442 2.91 -12.08 21.72
N TRP A 443 2.02 -11.78 20.78
CA TRP A 443 2.24 -10.66 19.84
C TRP A 443 1.58 -9.35 20.28
N LEU A 444 0.49 -9.37 21.04
CA LEU A 444 -0.18 -8.15 21.49
C LEU A 444 0.48 -7.60 22.76
N THR A 445 1.77 -7.28 22.69
CA THR A 445 2.59 -6.77 23.81
C THR A 445 2.80 -5.27 23.69
N PRO A 446 3.14 -4.52 24.76
CA PRO A 446 3.50 -3.11 24.62
C PRO A 446 4.66 -2.87 23.66
N GLU A 447 5.58 -3.85 23.56
CA GLU A 447 6.74 -3.81 22.68
C GLU A 447 6.37 -3.82 21.20
N ILE A 448 5.22 -4.39 20.83
CA ILE A 448 4.81 -4.41 19.43
C ILE A 448 4.49 -3.01 18.92
N PHE A 449 4.04 -2.06 19.75
CA PHE A 449 3.62 -0.71 19.30
C PHE A 449 4.65 0.39 19.61
N ARG A 450 5.94 0.04 19.65
CA ARG A 450 7.03 0.94 20.06
C ARG A 450 8.01 1.26 18.96
#